data_AF-A0A327K3F1-F1
#
_entry.id   AF-A0A327K3F1-F1
#
_cell.length_a   1.000
_cell.length_b   1.000
_cell.length_c   1.000
_cell.angle_alpha   90.00
_cell.angle_beta   90.00
_cell.angle_gamma   90.00
#
_symmetry.space_group_name_H-M   'P 1'
#
loop_
_entity.id
_entity.type
_entity.pdbx_description
1 polymer ?
#
loop_
_entity_poly.entity_id
_entity_poly.type
_entity_poly.pdbx_seq_one_letter_code
_entity_poly.pdbx_strand_id
1 'polypeptide(L)' 'MRIILENAGRPDQPFVTHDPLKEVCFGAWEARTLKELREADPEAVATRKRDKWNYVPPEGESYAMLAERFGEWFKTRQ' A
#
# COMPACT_ATOMS: atom_id res chain seq x y z
N MET A 1 6.49 -12.59 -8.75
CA MET A 1 5.83 -13.63 -9.57
C MET A 1 6.82 -14.59 -10.21
N ARG A 2 7.90 -14.12 -10.86
CA ARG A 2 8.92 -14.97 -11.48
C ARG A 2 9.36 -16.19 -10.66
N ILE A 3 9.88 -15.97 -9.44
CA ILE A 3 10.31 -17.08 -8.54
C ILE A 3 9.17 -18.06 -8.25
N ILE A 4 7.95 -17.55 -8.03
CA ILE A 4 6.77 -18.40 -7.78
C ILE A 4 6.47 -19.27 -9.01
N LEU A 5 6.48 -18.69 -10.20
CA LEU A 5 6.19 -19.38 -11.46
C LEU A 5 7.26 -20.42 -11.81
N GLU A 6 8.53 -20.11 -11.58
CA GLU A 6 9.64 -21.05 -11.73
C GLU A 6 9.45 -22.28 -10.83
N ASN A 7 9.20 -22.06 -9.53
CA ASN A 7 9.01 -23.15 -8.57
C ASN A 7 7.69 -23.91 -8.77
N ALA A 8 6.71 -23.32 -9.47
CA ALA A 8 5.46 -23.98 -9.86
C ALA A 8 5.56 -24.77 -11.18
N GLY A 9 6.75 -24.85 -11.81
CA GLY A 9 6.94 -25.53 -13.09
C GLY A 9 6.33 -24.80 -14.29
N ARG A 10 6.15 -23.47 -14.19
CA ARG A 10 5.56 -22.62 -15.24
C ARG A 10 6.44 -21.40 -15.56
N PRO A 11 7.74 -21.57 -15.85
CA PRO A 11 8.69 -20.46 -15.99
C PRO A 11 8.33 -19.48 -17.11
N ASP A 12 7.70 -19.98 -18.18
CA ASP A 12 7.33 -19.17 -19.36
C ASP A 12 5.94 -18.55 -19.26
N GLN A 13 5.20 -18.79 -18.18
CA GLN A 13 3.87 -18.22 -18.03
C GLN A 13 3.99 -16.69 -17.85
N PRO A 14 3.38 -15.87 -18.73
CA PRO A 14 3.44 -14.43 -18.58
C PRO A 14 2.66 -13.99 -17.34
N PHE A 15 3.16 -12.95 -16.69
CA PHE A 15 2.44 -12.22 -15.65
C PHE A 15 2.47 -10.73 -15.94
N VAL A 16 1.42 -10.04 -15.53
CA VAL A 16 1.27 -8.60 -15.69
C VAL A 16 1.33 -7.92 -14.34
N THR A 17 1.81 -6.68 -14.35
CA THR A 17 1.76 -5.81 -13.17
C THR A 17 0.73 -4.73 -13.43
N HIS A 18 0.09 -4.26 -12.37
CA HIS A 18 -0.92 -3.22 -12.42
C HIS A 18 -0.62 -2.19 -11.35
N ASP A 19 -0.54 -0.92 -11.74
CA ASP A 19 -0.32 0.18 -10.79
C ASP A 19 -1.36 0.20 -9.66
N PRO A 20 -2.66 -0.08 -9.91
CA PRO A 20 -3.66 -0.18 -8.85
C PRO A 20 -3.44 -1.30 -7.82
N LEU A 21 -2.51 -2.23 -8.07
CA LEU A 21 -2.14 -3.30 -7.13
C LEU A 21 -0.89 -2.97 -6.29
N LYS A 22 -0.28 -1.80 -6.49
CA LYS A 22 0.80 -1.33 -5.62
C LYS A 22 0.29 -1.11 -4.19
N GLU A 23 1.17 -1.36 -3.22
CA GLU A 23 0.95 -1.11 -1.80
C GLU A 23 0.50 0.34 -1.54
N VAL A 24 -0.13 0.58 -0.38
CA VAL A 24 -0.49 1.93 0.04
C VAL A 24 0.74 2.84 0.12
N CYS A 25 0.62 4.07 -0.39
CA CYS A 25 1.70 5.06 -0.31
C CYS A 25 1.74 5.71 1.07
N PHE A 26 2.87 5.67 1.76
CA PHE A 26 3.06 6.38 3.04
C PHE A 26 3.66 7.79 2.87
N GLY A 27 3.97 8.23 1.64
CA GLY A 27 4.47 9.57 1.35
C GLY A 27 5.72 9.93 2.13
N ALA A 28 5.72 11.04 2.85
CA ALA A 28 6.84 11.50 3.66
C ALA A 28 7.20 10.56 4.84
N TRP A 29 6.38 9.54 5.12
CA TRP A 29 6.67 8.50 6.11
C TRP A 29 7.40 7.28 5.54
N GLU A 30 7.58 7.20 4.22
CA GLU A 30 8.35 6.13 3.58
C GLU A 30 9.76 6.04 4.16
N ALA A 31 10.30 4.82 4.17
CA ALA A 31 11.62 4.49 4.74
C ALA A 31 11.82 4.86 6.22
N ARG A 32 10.75 5.16 6.97
CA ARG A 32 10.78 5.38 8.42
C ARG A 32 10.04 4.30 9.18
N THR A 33 10.57 3.96 10.34
CA THR A 33 9.88 3.13 11.31
C THR A 33 8.83 3.93 12.07
N LEU A 34 7.81 3.25 12.59
CA LEU A 34 6.84 3.88 13.50
C LEU A 34 7.50 4.42 14.78
N LYS A 35 8.70 3.93 15.15
CA LYS A 35 9.44 4.47 16.31
C LYS A 35 9.97 5.86 16.00
N GLU A 36 10.69 6.02 14.89
CA GLU A 36 11.23 7.31 14.44
C GLU A 36 10.12 8.33 14.19
N LEU A 37 8.98 7.88 13.63
CA LEU A 37 7.82 8.75 13.44
C LEU A 37 7.20 9.21 14.76
N ARG A 38 7.16 8.38 15.81
CA ARG A 38 6.68 8.80 17.14
C ARG A 38 7.64 9.78 17.82
N GLU A 39 8.93 9.64 17.57
CA GLU A 39 9.95 10.56 18.08
C GLU A 39 9.86 11.92 17.39
N ALA A 40 9.59 11.94 16.08
CA ALA A 40 9.44 13.17 15.29
C ALA A 40 8.07 13.84 15.47
N ASP A 41 6.98 13.06 15.46
CA ASP A 41 5.60 13.54 15.56
C ASP A 41 4.68 12.49 16.24
N PRO A 42 4.63 12.48 17.58
CA PRO A 42 3.81 11.53 18.33
C PRO A 42 2.30 11.78 18.13
N GLU A 43 1.88 13.01 17.84
CA GLU A 43 0.48 13.35 17.65
C GLU A 43 -0.04 12.79 16.34
N ALA A 44 0.71 12.92 15.24
CA ALA A 44 0.33 12.36 13.95
C ALA A 44 0.21 10.83 14.02
N VAL A 45 1.15 10.15 14.70
CA VAL A 45 1.05 8.69 14.92
C VAL A 45 -0.16 8.33 15.79
N ALA A 46 -0.47 9.11 16.83
CA ALA A 46 -1.64 8.89 17.67
C ALA A 46 -2.95 9.10 16.88
N THR A 47 -3.00 10.13 16.04
CA THR A 47 -4.16 10.41 15.16
C THR A 47 -4.37 9.27 14.17
N ARG A 48 -3.31 8.81 13.50
CA ARG A 48 -3.38 7.61 12.66
C ARG A 48 -3.83 6.37 13.43
N LYS A 49 -3.40 6.22 14.69
CA LYS A 49 -3.83 5.08 15.50
C LYS A 49 -5.33 5.12 15.84
N ARG A 50 -5.89 6.31 16.07
CA ARG A 50 -7.32 6.50 16.35
C ARG A 50 -8.19 6.25 15.12
N ASP A 51 -7.75 6.71 13.95
CA ASP A 51 -8.46 6.51 12.69
C ASP A 51 -7.51 6.04 11.58
N LYS A 52 -7.12 4.77 11.66
CA LYS A 52 -6.19 4.19 10.70
C LYS A 52 -6.78 4.13 9.29
N TRP A 53 -8.09 4.00 9.16
CA TRP A 53 -8.75 3.79 7.88
C TRP A 53 -8.72 5.06 7.02
N ASN A 54 -9.06 6.21 7.63
CA ASN A 54 -9.16 7.48 6.89
C ASN A 54 -7.91 8.35 6.99
N TYR A 55 -6.99 8.09 7.91
CA TYR A 55 -5.80 8.90 8.06
C TYR A 55 -4.92 8.86 6.80
N VAL A 56 -4.59 10.05 6.29
CA VAL A 56 -3.68 10.25 5.16
C VAL A 56 -2.32 10.69 5.71
N PRO A 57 -1.28 9.86 5.61
CA PRO A 57 0.09 10.31 5.86
C PRO A 57 0.44 11.49 4.96
N PRO A 58 1.32 12.42 5.39
CA PRO A 58 1.72 13.53 4.54
C PRO A 58 2.24 13.02 3.19
N GLU A 59 1.69 13.55 2.09
CA GLU A 59 2.03 13.14 0.70
C GLU A 59 1.73 11.66 0.38
N GLY A 60 0.92 10.98 1.22
CA GLY A 60 0.58 9.57 1.09
C GLY A 60 -0.89 9.32 0.73
N GLU A 61 -1.34 8.11 1.06
CA GLU A 61 -2.65 7.55 0.77
C GLU A 61 -3.25 6.96 2.07
N SER A 62 -4.56 7.11 2.27
CA SER A 62 -5.27 6.39 3.34
C SER A 62 -5.72 5.00 2.87
N TYR A 63 -6.06 4.10 3.79
CA TYR A 63 -6.61 2.80 3.39
C TYR A 63 -7.95 2.92 2.65
N ALA A 64 -8.74 3.96 2.95
CA ALA A 64 -9.96 4.26 2.20
C ALA A 64 -9.67 4.57 0.71
N MET A 65 -8.68 5.42 0.44
CA MET A 65 -8.26 5.75 -0.93
C MET A 65 -7.69 4.53 -1.66
N LEU A 66 -6.89 3.69 -0.97
CA LEU A 66 -6.39 2.43 -1.50
C LEU A 66 -7.55 1.50 -1.91
N ALA A 67 -8.54 1.35 -1.04
CA ALA A 67 -9.68 0.47 -1.28
C ALA A 67 -10.51 0.94 -2.48
N GLU A 68 -10.69 2.25 -2.64
CA GLU A 68 -11.35 2.84 -3.81
C GLU A 68 -10.56 2.56 -5.09
N ARG A 69 -9.26 2.87 -5.13
CA ARG A 69 -8.37 2.60 -6.27
C ARG A 69 -8.36 1.13 -6.66
N PHE A 70 -8.26 0.25 -5.68
CA PHE A 70 -8.32 -1.20 -5.90
C PHE A 70 -9.71 -1.62 -6.43
N GLY A 71 -10.77 -1.09 -5.85
CA GLY A 71 -12.15 -1.38 -6.24
C GLY A 71 -12.45 -1.01 -7.69
N GLU A 72 -12.02 0.17 -8.13
CA GLU A 72 -12.17 0.61 -9.52
C GLU A 72 -11.40 -0.30 -10.48
N TRP A 73 -10.17 -0.67 -10.14
CA TRP A 73 -9.41 -1.65 -10.93
C TRP A 73 -10.10 -3.02 -10.96
N PHE A 74 -10.61 -3.50 -9.84
CA PHE A 74 -11.26 -4.80 -9.74
C PHE A 74 -12.51 -4.90 -10.61
N LYS A 75 -13.30 -3.82 -10.71
CA LYS A 75 -14.47 -3.75 -11.60
C LYS A 75 -14.11 -3.90 -13.08
N THR A 76 -12.91 -3.47 -13.50
CA THR A 76 -12.44 -3.67 -14.89
C THR A 76 -12.09 -5.12 -15.23
N ARG A 77 -12.14 -6.03 -14.25
CA ARG A 77 -11.72 -7.44 -14.35
C ARG A 77 -12.84 -8.44 -14.08
N GLN A 78 -14.08 -7.96 -13.88
CA GLN A 78 -15.27 -8.80 -13.81
C GLN A 78 -15.85 -9.09 -15.18
#